data_AF-A0A382EDL7-F1
#
_entry.id   AF-A0A382EDL7-F1
#
_cell.length_a   1.000
_cell.length_b   1.000
_cell.length_c   1.000
_cell.angle_alpha   90.00
_cell.angle_beta   90.00
_cell.angle_gamma   90.00
#
_symmetry.space_group_name_H-M   'P 1'
#
loop_
_entity.id
_entity.type
_entity.pdbx_description
1 polymer ?
#
loop_
_entity_poly.entity_id
_entity_poly.type
_entity_poly.pdbx_seq_one_letter_code
_entity_poly.pdbx_strand_id
1 'polypeptide(L)'
;MPSNSVNDLNALHRVVGIDVGGTFTDIAILEDGKLTVHKLPSTPADPSQGILQGVKETGVTTAEFVHGSTVATNALLEGKGARTALVTTIGFEDVLEIGRQSRAELYNFEMDRAPALAPWELRFGLPERIDHTGTIVEDLTSESIQTLIGLLEDSQAESVAVSFLFSFLNTAHEDLVLNALRKMKNPPYISISSQVLPEFREYERASTVVVNAYVGQVMSRYLGELEGPLGTGLRIMQSSGGSITARLASEQPVRTILSGPAGGVVGAFYTAMQAGYPDIITVDMGGTSTDVSLCPGEIKETTSSHVGGYPIGVPMIDIHTVGAGGGSIARMDTGGALVV
;
A
#
# COMPACT_ATOMS: atom_id res chain seq x y z
N MET A 1 19.47 -27.67 -43.17
CA MET A 1 20.37 -27.12 -42.14
C MET A 1 20.35 -25.60 -42.27
N PRO A 2 19.55 -24.90 -41.47
CA PRO A 2 19.87 -23.54 -41.06
C PRO A 2 20.26 -23.53 -39.58
N SER A 3 21.32 -22.77 -39.34
CA SER A 3 22.04 -22.50 -38.10
C SER A 3 21.14 -22.05 -36.96
N ASN A 4 21.21 -22.79 -35.84
CA ASN A 4 20.90 -22.28 -34.52
C ASN A 4 21.88 -21.14 -34.18
N SER A 5 21.42 -19.89 -34.24
CA SER A 5 22.11 -18.80 -33.55
C SER A 5 21.83 -18.93 -32.06
N VAL A 6 22.73 -19.65 -31.40
CA VAL A 6 22.95 -19.58 -29.95
C VAL A 6 23.48 -18.17 -29.67
N ASN A 7 22.60 -17.23 -29.36
CA ASN A 7 22.93 -15.91 -28.83
C ASN A 7 21.68 -15.38 -28.12
N ASP A 8 21.48 -15.79 -26.86
CA ASP A 8 20.72 -15.03 -25.83
C ASP A 8 20.75 -15.73 -24.45
N LEU A 9 21.92 -16.24 -24.03
CA LEU A 9 22.09 -16.85 -22.69
C LEU A 9 23.13 -16.12 -21.82
N ASN A 10 23.60 -14.95 -22.25
CA ASN A 10 24.58 -14.12 -21.52
C ASN A 10 24.04 -12.70 -21.23
N ALA A 11 22.74 -12.54 -21.01
CA ALA A 11 22.26 -11.32 -20.39
C ALA A 11 22.77 -11.31 -18.95
N LEU A 12 23.84 -10.54 -18.69
CA LEU A 12 24.30 -10.17 -17.37
C LEU A 12 23.06 -9.76 -16.54
N HIS A 13 22.66 -10.61 -15.58
CA HIS A 13 21.52 -10.34 -14.72
C HIS A 13 21.92 -9.26 -13.70
N ARG A 14 21.82 -8.01 -14.14
CA ARG A 14 22.00 -6.83 -13.29
C ARG A 14 20.68 -6.52 -12.59
N VAL A 15 20.72 -6.52 -11.26
CA VAL A 15 19.58 -6.14 -10.41
C VAL A 15 19.92 -4.86 -9.67
N VAL A 16 19.00 -3.91 -9.68
CA VAL A 16 19.14 -2.63 -8.98
C VAL A 16 18.01 -2.50 -7.96
N GLY A 17 18.35 -2.62 -6.68
CA GLY A 17 17.47 -2.31 -5.56
C GLY A 17 17.49 -0.81 -5.25
N ILE A 18 16.31 -0.22 -5.07
CA ILE A 18 16.15 1.20 -4.79
C ILE A 18 15.27 1.34 -3.55
N ASP A 19 15.82 1.89 -2.48
CA ASP A 19 15.06 2.26 -1.29
C ASP A 19 15.06 3.77 -1.11
N VAL A 20 13.89 4.33 -0.87
CA VAL A 20 13.72 5.77 -0.64
C VAL A 20 13.32 5.97 0.80
N GLY A 21 14.28 6.45 1.60
CA GLY A 21 14.03 6.91 2.96
C GLY A 21 13.73 8.42 3.02
N GLY A 22 13.43 8.89 4.22
CA GLY A 22 13.18 10.33 4.47
C GLY A 22 14.43 11.21 4.34
N THR A 23 15.63 10.66 4.56
CA THR A 23 16.90 11.42 4.53
C THR A 23 17.75 11.13 3.31
N PHE A 24 17.87 9.85 2.95
CA PHE A 24 18.66 9.41 1.80
C PHE A 24 17.88 8.42 0.93
N THR A 25 18.20 8.45 -0.36
CA THR A 25 17.87 7.39 -1.30
C THR A 25 19.08 6.48 -1.42
N ASP A 26 18.86 5.18 -1.25
CA ASP A 26 19.88 4.14 -1.31
C ASP A 26 19.66 3.27 -2.57
N ILE A 27 20.72 3.13 -3.36
CA ILE A 27 20.72 2.35 -4.62
C ILE A 27 21.75 1.23 -4.50
N ALA A 28 21.28 -0.01 -4.46
CA ALA A 28 22.10 -1.21 -4.41
C ALA A 28 22.14 -1.87 -5.79
N ILE A 29 23.33 -2.02 -6.36
CA ILE A 29 23.56 -2.66 -7.66
C ILE A 29 24.22 -4.00 -7.43
N LEU A 30 23.54 -5.07 -7.84
CA LEU A 30 24.10 -6.42 -7.87
C LEU A 30 24.40 -6.81 -9.32
N GLU A 31 25.67 -7.01 -9.61
CA GLU A 31 26.17 -7.41 -10.93
C GLU A 31 27.31 -8.42 -10.74
N ASP A 32 27.23 -9.57 -11.39
CA ASP A 32 28.24 -10.64 -11.31
C ASP A 32 28.64 -11.03 -9.88
N GLY A 33 27.65 -11.05 -8.97
CA GLY A 33 27.85 -11.36 -7.55
C GLY A 33 28.54 -10.25 -6.75
N LYS A 34 28.82 -9.10 -7.37
CA LYS A 34 29.37 -7.92 -6.71
C LYS A 34 28.26 -6.94 -6.38
N LEU A 35 28.15 -6.60 -5.09
CA LEU A 35 27.27 -5.55 -4.60
C LEU A 35 28.01 -4.21 -4.56
N THR A 36 27.44 -3.18 -5.19
CA THR A 36 27.90 -1.78 -5.08
C THR A 36 26.74 -0.94 -4.58
N VAL A 37 27.00 0.01 -3.67
CA VAL A 37 25.97 0.89 -3.12
C VAL A 37 26.29 2.33 -3.51
N HIS A 38 25.28 3.03 -4.03
CA HIS A 38 25.28 4.47 -4.26
C HIS A 38 24.24 5.11 -3.35
N LYS A 39 24.60 6.23 -2.71
CA LYS A 39 23.75 6.92 -1.75
C LYS A 39 23.72 8.39 -2.08
N LEU A 40 22.52 8.95 -2.11
CA LEU A 40 22.31 10.38 -2.37
C LEU A 40 21.24 10.94 -1.44
N PRO A 41 21.26 12.26 -1.14
CA PRO A 41 20.19 12.89 -0.37
C PRO A 41 18.82 12.66 -1.03
N SER A 42 17.80 12.38 -0.22
CA SER A 42 16.42 12.26 -0.72
C SER A 42 15.92 13.62 -1.24
N THR A 43 14.92 13.56 -2.13
CA THR A 43 14.17 14.73 -2.58
C THR A 43 12.73 14.61 -2.06
N PRO A 44 12.42 15.00 -0.80
CA PRO A 44 11.12 14.71 -0.20
C PRO A 44 9.92 15.34 -0.94
N ALA A 45 10.15 16.49 -1.59
CA ALA A 45 9.12 17.15 -2.39
C ALA A 45 8.77 16.37 -3.66
N ASP A 46 9.71 15.58 -4.18
CA ASP A 46 9.53 14.75 -5.36
C ASP A 46 10.52 13.57 -5.35
N PRO A 47 10.14 12.44 -4.71
CA PRO A 47 11.02 11.29 -4.59
C PRO A 47 11.41 10.66 -5.93
N SER A 48 10.59 10.83 -6.98
CA SER A 48 10.88 10.26 -8.30
C SER A 48 12.15 10.88 -8.88
N GLN A 49 12.32 12.19 -8.74
CA GLN A 49 13.52 12.91 -9.19
C GLN A 49 14.80 12.42 -8.48
N GLY A 50 14.70 12.16 -7.17
CA GLY A 50 15.82 11.61 -6.40
C GLY A 50 16.25 10.24 -6.94
N ILE A 51 15.30 9.35 -7.21
CA ILE A 51 15.58 8.03 -7.79
C ILE A 51 16.22 8.16 -9.17
N LEU A 52 15.61 8.93 -10.08
CA LEU A 52 16.07 9.06 -11.46
C LEU A 52 17.48 9.66 -11.54
N GLN A 53 17.76 10.66 -10.70
CA GLN A 53 19.09 11.23 -10.59
C GLN A 53 20.10 10.21 -10.06
N GLY A 54 19.75 9.49 -8.99
CA GLY A 54 20.64 8.47 -8.42
C GLY A 54 20.96 7.35 -9.41
N VAL A 55 19.95 6.82 -10.11
CA VAL A 55 20.16 5.79 -11.15
C VAL A 55 21.05 6.33 -12.26
N LYS A 56 20.83 7.57 -12.71
CA LYS A 56 21.67 8.22 -13.74
C LYS A 56 23.13 8.37 -13.28
N GLU A 57 23.37 8.73 -12.03
CA GLU A 57 24.72 8.85 -11.45
C GLU A 57 25.47 7.52 -11.40
N THR A 58 24.74 6.40 -11.27
CA THR A 58 25.35 5.07 -11.30
C THR A 58 25.80 4.63 -12.70
N GLY A 59 25.30 5.30 -13.76
CA GLY A 59 25.56 4.94 -15.15
C GLY A 59 24.82 3.68 -15.63
N VAL A 60 23.97 3.07 -14.79
CA VAL A 60 23.14 1.92 -15.17
C VAL A 60 21.97 2.37 -16.05
N THR A 61 21.88 1.80 -17.25
CA THR A 61 20.82 2.09 -18.23
C THR A 61 19.81 0.96 -18.38
N THR A 62 20.24 -0.28 -18.19
CA THR A 62 19.39 -1.48 -18.27
C THR A 62 19.66 -2.39 -17.07
N ALA A 63 18.60 -2.72 -16.34
CA ALA A 63 18.61 -3.64 -15.21
C ALA A 63 17.18 -4.09 -14.89
N GLU A 64 17.05 -5.13 -14.07
CA GLU A 64 15.82 -5.36 -13.31
C GLU A 64 15.82 -4.39 -12.12
N PHE A 65 14.88 -3.45 -12.09
CA PHE A 65 14.77 -2.48 -11.01
C PHE A 65 13.75 -2.98 -9.98
N VAL A 66 14.12 -3.02 -8.71
CA VAL A 66 13.21 -3.35 -7.60
C VAL A 66 13.20 -2.19 -6.63
N HIS A 67 12.04 -1.56 -6.46
CA HIS A 67 11.90 -0.35 -5.67
C HIS A 67 10.97 -0.55 -4.47
N GLY A 68 11.48 -0.26 -3.27
CA GLY A 68 10.70 -0.08 -2.04
C GLY A 68 10.42 1.39 -1.77
N SER A 69 9.18 1.73 -1.44
CA SER A 69 8.75 3.12 -1.27
C SER A 69 7.99 3.34 0.03
N THR A 70 8.25 4.46 0.69
CA THR A 70 7.45 4.93 1.83
C THR A 70 6.34 5.91 1.41
N VAL A 71 6.16 6.20 0.12
CA VAL A 71 5.20 7.22 -0.37
C VAL A 71 3.77 6.89 0.08
N ALA A 72 3.31 5.65 -0.09
CA ALA A 72 1.97 5.22 0.34
C ALA A 72 1.79 5.33 1.86
N THR A 73 2.78 4.87 2.64
CA THR A 73 2.75 4.96 4.11
C THR A 73 2.72 6.40 4.58
N ASN A 74 3.58 7.26 4.06
CA ASN A 74 3.63 8.66 4.45
C ASN A 74 2.33 9.39 4.06
N ALA A 75 1.77 9.13 2.88
CA ALA A 75 0.49 9.70 2.49
C ALA A 75 -0.64 9.31 3.44
N LEU A 76 -0.66 8.05 3.89
CA LEU A 76 -1.64 7.55 4.86
C LEU A 76 -1.45 8.17 6.25
N LEU A 77 -0.21 8.18 6.77
CA LEU A 77 0.11 8.66 8.12
C LEU A 77 -0.01 10.18 8.24
N GLU A 78 0.33 10.93 7.19
CA GLU A 78 0.28 12.40 7.18
C GLU A 78 -1.09 12.94 6.75
N GLY A 79 -2.05 12.08 6.40
CA GLY A 79 -3.37 12.49 5.92
C GLY A 79 -3.33 13.25 4.59
N LYS A 80 -2.40 12.88 3.70
CA LYS A 80 -2.17 13.51 2.39
C LYS A 80 -2.65 12.66 1.22
N GLY A 81 -3.62 11.78 1.45
CA GLY A 81 -4.27 11.02 0.39
C GLY A 81 -5.40 11.78 -0.31
N ALA A 82 -6.03 11.11 -1.26
CA ALA A 82 -7.12 11.64 -2.07
C ALA A 82 -8.41 11.78 -1.26
N ARG A 83 -9.23 12.78 -1.58
CA ARG A 83 -10.60 12.90 -1.05
C ARG A 83 -11.43 11.70 -1.50
N THR A 84 -11.62 10.74 -0.59
CA THR A 84 -12.14 9.41 -0.91
C THR A 84 -13.60 9.27 -0.55
N ALA A 85 -14.42 8.83 -1.51
CA ALA A 85 -15.78 8.38 -1.26
C ALA A 85 -15.86 6.86 -1.04
N LEU A 86 -16.82 6.44 -0.21
CA LEU A 86 -17.13 5.04 0.04
C LEU A 86 -18.55 4.72 -0.45
N VAL A 87 -18.66 3.75 -1.35
CA VAL A 87 -19.93 3.21 -1.85
C VAL A 87 -20.15 1.84 -1.24
N THR A 88 -21.31 1.65 -0.60
CA THR A 88 -21.65 0.45 0.16
C THR A 88 -23.07 0.00 -0.15
N THR A 89 -23.40 -1.21 0.28
CA THR A 89 -24.78 -1.65 0.40
C THR A 89 -25.53 -0.73 1.34
N ILE A 90 -26.76 -0.32 0.97
CA ILE A 90 -27.58 0.56 1.80
C ILE A 90 -27.73 0.02 3.23
N GLY A 91 -27.57 0.91 4.21
CA GLY A 91 -27.51 0.57 5.63
C GLY A 91 -26.14 0.12 6.15
N PHE A 92 -25.10 0.09 5.30
CA PHE A 92 -23.72 -0.23 5.67
C PHE A 92 -22.75 0.95 5.47
N GLU A 93 -23.29 2.16 5.28
CA GLU A 93 -22.53 3.39 5.03
C GLU A 93 -21.55 3.67 6.18
N ASP A 94 -22.00 3.49 7.42
CA ASP A 94 -21.24 3.78 8.64
C ASP A 94 -20.33 2.64 9.11
N VAL A 95 -20.05 1.65 8.26
CA VAL A 95 -19.19 0.50 8.61
C VAL A 95 -17.81 0.92 9.15
N LEU A 96 -17.24 2.00 8.61
CA LEU A 96 -15.94 2.52 9.06
C LEU A 96 -16.01 3.20 10.43
N GLU A 97 -17.12 3.87 10.73
CA GLU A 97 -17.32 4.61 11.98
C GLU A 97 -17.58 3.65 13.14
N ILE A 98 -18.44 2.67 12.90
CA ILE A 98 -18.82 1.66 13.89
C ILE A 98 -17.62 0.75 14.18
N GLY A 99 -16.93 0.30 13.13
CA GLY A 99 -15.86 -0.68 13.18
C GLY A 99 -16.30 -1.98 13.86
N ARG A 100 -15.41 -2.59 14.64
CA ARG A 100 -15.72 -3.79 15.44
C ARG A 100 -16.13 -3.49 16.88
N GLN A 101 -16.19 -2.20 17.25
CA GLN A 101 -16.39 -1.75 18.64
C GLN A 101 -15.38 -2.33 19.66
N SER A 102 -14.28 -2.93 19.19
CA SER A 102 -13.16 -3.37 20.00
C SER A 102 -12.40 -2.17 20.54
N ARG A 103 -11.98 -2.24 21.80
CA ARG A 103 -11.09 -1.24 22.41
C ARG A 103 -9.66 -1.70 22.23
N ALA A 104 -8.84 -0.90 21.56
CA ALA A 104 -7.40 -1.17 21.44
C ALA A 104 -6.72 -1.08 22.80
N GLU A 105 -7.09 -0.06 23.60
CA GLU A 105 -6.64 0.12 24.97
C GLU A 105 -7.81 -0.05 25.94
N LEU A 106 -7.94 -1.26 26.52
CA LEU A 106 -9.12 -1.64 27.32
C LEU A 106 -9.44 -0.66 28.47
N TYR A 107 -8.39 -0.06 29.06
CA TYR A 107 -8.48 0.83 30.23
C TYR A 107 -8.40 2.32 29.90
N ASN A 108 -8.20 2.70 28.63
CA ASN A 108 -8.21 4.08 28.22
C ASN A 108 -9.63 4.48 27.76
N PHE A 109 -10.35 5.19 28.62
CA PHE A 109 -11.71 5.66 28.32
C PHE A 109 -11.76 6.89 27.40
N GLU A 110 -10.63 7.59 27.25
CA GLU A 110 -10.48 8.80 26.44
C GLU A 110 -9.79 8.51 25.10
N MET A 111 -9.80 7.25 24.66
CA MET A 111 -9.13 6.84 23.43
C MET A 111 -9.86 7.42 22.20
N ASP A 112 -9.22 8.35 21.53
CA ASP A 112 -9.64 8.83 20.21
C ASP A 112 -9.30 7.79 19.13
N ARG A 113 -10.25 7.51 18.25
CA ARG A 113 -10.02 6.67 17.07
C ARG A 113 -9.48 7.53 15.93
N ALA A 114 -8.68 6.92 15.06
CA ALA A 114 -8.32 7.55 13.80
C ALA A 114 -9.60 7.93 13.03
N PRO A 115 -9.68 9.16 12.48
CA PRO A 115 -10.86 9.59 11.73
C PRO A 115 -11.05 8.71 10.50
N ALA A 116 -12.28 8.37 10.15
CA ALA A 116 -12.53 7.57 8.96
C ALA A 116 -12.02 8.28 7.69
N LEU A 117 -11.21 7.60 6.89
CA LEU A 117 -10.64 8.12 5.64
C LEU A 117 -11.70 8.53 4.60
N ALA A 118 -12.88 7.89 4.66
CA ALA A 118 -14.09 8.36 4.00
C ALA A 118 -15.00 9.03 5.08
N PRO A 119 -15.08 10.37 5.13
CA PRO A 119 -15.93 11.08 6.07
C PRO A 119 -17.42 10.86 5.76
N TRP A 120 -18.30 11.10 6.72
CA TRP A 120 -19.73 10.73 6.65
C TRP A 120 -20.45 11.30 5.42
N GLU A 121 -20.10 12.51 4.99
CA GLU A 121 -20.67 13.18 3.82
C GLU A 121 -20.23 12.58 2.47
N LEU A 122 -19.22 11.69 2.48
CA LEU A 122 -18.70 10.98 1.29
C LEU A 122 -19.02 9.48 1.34
N ARG A 123 -20.01 9.06 2.12
CA ARG A 123 -20.47 7.67 2.20
C ARG A 123 -21.83 7.56 1.53
N PHE A 124 -21.94 6.66 0.56
CA PHE A 124 -23.14 6.48 -0.25
C PHE A 124 -23.60 5.03 -0.18
N GLY A 125 -24.83 4.82 0.25
CA GLY A 125 -25.50 3.52 0.22
C GLY A 125 -26.28 3.34 -1.07
N LEU A 126 -26.14 2.18 -1.70
CA LEU A 126 -26.94 1.80 -2.85
C LEU A 126 -27.96 0.71 -2.50
N PRO A 127 -29.19 0.78 -3.06
CA PRO A 127 -30.21 -0.23 -2.86
C PRO A 127 -29.90 -1.46 -3.70
N GLU A 128 -28.92 -2.24 -3.26
CA GLU A 128 -28.61 -3.56 -3.78
C GLU A 128 -28.39 -4.56 -2.64
N ARG A 129 -28.64 -5.84 -2.89
CA ARG A 129 -28.41 -6.87 -1.87
C ARG A 129 -28.05 -8.20 -2.48
N ILE A 130 -26.93 -8.75 -2.01
CA ILE A 130 -26.52 -10.13 -2.23
C ILE A 130 -26.55 -10.85 -0.87
N ASP A 131 -27.00 -12.10 -0.84
CA ASP A 131 -27.00 -12.92 0.37
C ASP A 131 -25.73 -13.75 0.55
N HIS A 132 -25.65 -14.51 1.64
CA HIS A 132 -24.49 -15.34 1.97
C HIS A 132 -24.26 -16.53 1.01
N THR A 133 -25.20 -16.79 0.08
CA THR A 133 -25.06 -17.82 -0.97
C THR A 133 -24.58 -17.23 -2.29
N GLY A 134 -24.46 -15.90 -2.39
CA GLY A 134 -24.17 -15.19 -3.63
C GLY A 134 -25.43 -14.90 -4.47
N THR A 135 -26.63 -15.16 -3.94
CA THR A 135 -27.88 -14.90 -4.64
C THR A 135 -28.23 -13.42 -4.54
N ILE A 136 -28.63 -12.81 -5.67
CA ILE A 136 -29.13 -11.43 -5.71
C ILE A 136 -30.54 -11.42 -5.09
N VAL A 137 -30.68 -10.70 -3.98
CA VAL A 137 -31.95 -10.49 -3.26
C VAL A 137 -32.62 -9.20 -3.73
N GLU A 138 -31.81 -8.15 -3.95
CA GLU A 138 -32.24 -6.87 -4.50
C GLU A 138 -31.23 -6.46 -5.57
N ASP A 139 -31.71 -6.24 -6.79
CA ASP A 139 -30.83 -5.99 -7.93
C ASP A 139 -30.48 -4.51 -8.05
N LEU A 140 -29.24 -4.22 -8.48
CA LEU A 140 -28.75 -2.86 -8.65
C LEU A 140 -29.33 -2.24 -9.92
N THR A 141 -30.15 -1.19 -9.77
CA THR A 141 -30.81 -0.55 -10.90
C THR A 141 -29.94 0.51 -11.60
N SER A 142 -30.22 0.76 -12.87
CA SER A 142 -29.57 1.85 -13.62
C SER A 142 -29.89 3.24 -13.05
N GLU A 143 -31.06 3.43 -12.44
CA GLU A 143 -31.45 4.68 -11.79
C GLU A 143 -30.57 4.93 -10.56
N SER A 144 -30.38 3.92 -9.71
CA SER A 144 -29.49 4.00 -8.54
C SER A 144 -28.05 4.34 -8.91
N ILE A 145 -27.53 3.77 -10.00
CA ILE A 145 -26.19 4.10 -10.52
C ILE A 145 -26.13 5.54 -11.03
N GLN A 146 -27.17 6.04 -11.72
CA GLN A 146 -27.22 7.43 -12.18
C GLN A 146 -27.25 8.41 -11.01
N THR A 147 -28.03 8.10 -9.96
CA THR A 147 -28.03 8.88 -8.71
C THR A 147 -26.66 8.90 -8.07
N LEU A 148 -25.98 7.75 -7.96
CA LEU A 148 -24.60 7.68 -7.44
C LEU A 148 -23.66 8.59 -8.20
N ILE A 149 -23.69 8.55 -9.54
CA ILE A 149 -22.82 9.38 -10.38
C ILE A 149 -23.03 10.86 -10.08
N GLY A 150 -24.28 11.32 -9.99
CA GLY A 150 -24.60 12.70 -9.64
C GLY A 150 -24.06 13.10 -8.27
N LEU A 151 -24.25 12.24 -7.26
CA LEU A 151 -23.71 12.48 -5.90
C LEU A 151 -22.18 12.55 -5.89
N LEU A 152 -21.51 11.68 -6.65
CA LEU A 152 -20.05 11.68 -6.75
C LEU A 152 -19.52 12.93 -7.44
N GLU A 153 -20.16 13.37 -8.53
CA GLU A 153 -19.82 14.62 -9.23
C GLU A 153 -19.97 15.84 -8.32
N ASP A 154 -21.06 15.91 -7.55
CA ASP A 154 -21.31 17.00 -6.59
C ASP A 154 -20.34 16.98 -5.40
N SER A 155 -19.93 15.79 -4.96
CA SER A 155 -19.04 15.60 -3.82
C SER A 155 -17.57 15.98 -4.10
N GLN A 156 -17.19 16.09 -5.38
CA GLN A 156 -15.81 16.30 -5.84
C GLN A 156 -14.83 15.25 -5.28
N ALA A 157 -15.28 14.00 -5.14
CA ALA A 157 -14.41 12.89 -4.74
C ALA A 157 -13.32 12.64 -5.79
N GLU A 158 -12.08 12.56 -5.35
CA GLU A 158 -10.91 12.28 -6.18
C GLU A 158 -10.71 10.77 -6.37
N SER A 159 -11.18 9.98 -5.41
CA SER A 159 -11.17 8.54 -5.44
C SER A 159 -12.46 7.94 -4.86
N VAL A 160 -12.78 6.72 -5.27
CA VAL A 160 -13.99 5.99 -4.87
C VAL A 160 -13.61 4.55 -4.52
N ALA A 161 -13.97 4.13 -3.31
CA ALA A 161 -13.95 2.75 -2.87
C ALA A 161 -15.36 2.16 -2.95
N VAL A 162 -15.51 0.99 -3.56
CA VAL A 162 -16.78 0.25 -3.61
C VAL A 162 -16.63 -1.02 -2.80
N SER A 163 -17.49 -1.22 -1.82
CA SER A 163 -17.50 -2.40 -0.95
C SER A 163 -18.91 -2.85 -0.62
N PHE A 164 -19.46 -3.73 -1.46
CA PHE A 164 -20.75 -4.35 -1.22
C PHE A 164 -20.64 -5.59 -0.34
N LEU A 165 -21.73 -5.95 0.33
CA LEU A 165 -21.79 -7.20 1.09
C LEU A 165 -21.74 -8.39 0.13
N PHE A 166 -20.99 -9.42 0.53
CA PHE A 166 -20.84 -10.66 -0.24
C PHE A 166 -20.31 -10.48 -1.68
N SER A 167 -19.71 -9.33 -2.00
CA SER A 167 -19.07 -9.09 -3.30
C SER A 167 -17.94 -10.08 -3.61
N PHE A 168 -17.31 -10.64 -2.58
CA PHE A 168 -16.31 -11.72 -2.71
C PHE A 168 -16.90 -13.05 -3.20
N LEU A 169 -18.22 -13.25 -3.10
CA LEU A 169 -18.92 -14.42 -3.67
C LEU A 169 -19.51 -14.12 -5.04
N ASN A 170 -20.05 -12.92 -5.24
CA ASN A 170 -20.66 -12.50 -6.49
C ASN A 170 -20.33 -11.01 -6.76
N THR A 171 -19.50 -10.78 -7.76
CA THR A 171 -18.94 -9.44 -8.10
C THR A 171 -19.87 -8.59 -8.95
N ALA A 172 -21.01 -9.13 -9.41
CA ALA A 172 -21.83 -8.54 -10.47
C ALA A 172 -22.19 -7.07 -10.22
N HIS A 173 -22.65 -6.73 -9.01
CA HIS A 173 -23.02 -5.35 -8.67
C HIS A 173 -21.82 -4.41 -8.58
N GLU A 174 -20.68 -4.86 -8.04
CA GLU A 174 -19.46 -4.06 -8.02
C GLU A 174 -18.91 -3.82 -9.43
N ASP A 175 -18.99 -4.82 -10.32
CA ASP A 175 -18.58 -4.69 -11.72
C ASP A 175 -19.49 -3.72 -12.49
N LEU A 176 -20.80 -3.69 -12.20
CA LEU A 176 -21.71 -2.70 -12.77
C LEU A 176 -21.33 -1.27 -12.36
N VAL A 177 -21.04 -1.05 -11.07
CA VAL A 177 -20.58 0.26 -10.57
C VAL A 177 -19.24 0.63 -11.22
N LEU A 178 -18.26 -0.27 -11.25
CA LEU A 178 -16.96 -0.03 -11.89
C LEU A 178 -17.11 0.42 -13.34
N ASN A 179 -17.94 -0.29 -14.11
CA ASN A 179 -18.18 0.02 -15.52
C ASN A 179 -18.88 1.36 -15.72
N ALA A 180 -19.74 1.77 -14.77
CA ALA A 180 -20.40 3.07 -14.81
C ALA A 180 -19.43 4.20 -14.47
N LEU A 181 -18.65 4.06 -13.39
CA LEU A 181 -17.67 5.05 -12.95
C LEU A 181 -16.59 5.29 -14.02
N ARG A 182 -16.13 4.24 -14.71
CA ARG A 182 -15.17 4.36 -15.83
C ARG A 182 -15.69 5.17 -17.02
N LYS A 183 -17.01 5.32 -17.17
CA LYS A 183 -17.63 6.08 -18.27
C LYS A 183 -17.88 7.55 -17.92
N MET A 184 -17.60 7.96 -16.68
CA MET A 184 -17.66 9.37 -16.28
C MET A 184 -16.69 10.20 -17.14
N LYS A 185 -17.02 11.47 -17.35
CA LYS A 185 -16.16 12.38 -18.13
C LYS A 185 -14.76 12.52 -17.53
N ASN A 186 -14.70 12.61 -16.20
CA ASN A 186 -13.47 12.67 -15.41
C ASN A 186 -13.55 11.55 -14.37
N PRO A 187 -13.16 10.31 -14.71
CA PRO A 187 -13.29 9.19 -13.79
C PRO A 187 -12.35 9.39 -12.58
N PRO A 188 -12.82 9.20 -11.34
CA PRO A 188 -11.97 9.21 -10.16
C PRO A 188 -11.05 7.99 -10.15
N TYR A 189 -10.10 7.92 -9.21
CA TYR A 189 -9.42 6.67 -8.93
C TYR A 189 -10.40 5.66 -8.30
N ILE A 190 -10.54 4.46 -8.86
CA ILE A 190 -11.56 3.50 -8.43
C ILE A 190 -10.91 2.27 -7.80
N SER A 191 -11.34 1.91 -6.60
CA SER A 191 -11.00 0.65 -5.93
C SER A 191 -12.23 -0.19 -5.69
N ILE A 192 -12.16 -1.46 -6.08
CA ILE A 192 -13.26 -2.42 -5.97
C ILE A 192 -12.90 -3.50 -4.96
N SER A 193 -13.78 -3.77 -3.99
CA SER A 193 -13.46 -4.66 -2.88
C SER A 193 -13.18 -6.10 -3.29
N SER A 194 -13.97 -6.62 -4.23
CA SER A 194 -13.76 -7.95 -4.80
C SER A 194 -12.47 -8.11 -5.61
N GLN A 195 -11.82 -7.01 -6.02
CA GLN A 195 -10.54 -7.05 -6.73
C GLN A 195 -9.36 -6.90 -5.77
N VAL A 196 -9.51 -6.06 -4.73
CA VAL A 196 -8.44 -5.75 -3.77
C VAL A 196 -8.33 -6.81 -2.66
N LEU A 197 -9.45 -7.14 -2.02
CA LEU A 197 -9.53 -8.09 -0.90
C LEU A 197 -10.84 -8.89 -0.96
N PRO A 198 -10.93 -9.95 -1.79
CA PRO A 198 -12.12 -10.78 -1.93
C PRO A 198 -12.30 -11.76 -0.75
N GLU A 199 -12.44 -11.23 0.45
CA GLU A 199 -12.57 -12.04 1.68
C GLU A 199 -13.80 -11.67 2.51
N PHE A 200 -14.23 -12.63 3.32
CA PHE A 200 -15.25 -12.43 4.35
C PHE A 200 -14.78 -11.38 5.38
N ARG A 201 -15.76 -10.69 6.01
CA ARG A 201 -15.62 -9.54 6.93
C ARG A 201 -15.59 -8.17 6.24
N GLU A 202 -16.73 -7.51 6.32
CA GLU A 202 -17.06 -6.22 5.71
C GLU A 202 -16.23 -5.04 6.22
N TYR A 203 -15.90 -4.97 7.52
CA TYR A 203 -15.17 -3.82 8.06
C TYR A 203 -13.71 -3.78 7.59
N GLU A 204 -12.98 -4.87 7.78
CA GLU A 204 -11.57 -4.99 7.38
C GLU A 204 -11.43 -4.87 5.85
N ARG A 205 -12.38 -5.45 5.11
CA ARG A 205 -12.46 -5.29 3.66
C ARG A 205 -12.74 -3.85 3.24
N ALA A 206 -13.76 -3.20 3.80
CA ALA A 206 -14.07 -1.80 3.49
C ALA A 206 -12.89 -0.88 3.83
N SER A 207 -12.29 -1.05 5.01
CA SER A 207 -11.11 -0.30 5.43
C SER A 207 -9.95 -0.46 4.45
N THR A 208 -9.60 -1.70 4.09
CA THR A 208 -8.51 -2.00 3.14
C THR A 208 -8.72 -1.33 1.78
N VAL A 209 -9.96 -1.38 1.28
CA VAL A 209 -10.30 -0.85 -0.05
C VAL A 209 -10.35 0.68 -0.03
N VAL A 210 -10.79 1.27 1.08
CA VAL A 210 -10.75 2.72 1.28
C VAL A 210 -9.31 3.21 1.41
N VAL A 211 -8.45 2.52 2.16
CA VAL A 211 -7.01 2.82 2.21
C VAL A 211 -6.40 2.75 0.80
N ASN A 212 -6.73 1.72 0.02
CA ASN A 212 -6.28 1.59 -1.36
C ASN A 212 -6.70 2.78 -2.24
N ALA A 213 -7.98 3.18 -2.17
CA ALA A 213 -8.50 4.33 -2.89
C ALA A 213 -7.86 5.65 -2.43
N TYR A 214 -7.62 5.78 -1.13
CA TYR A 214 -7.04 6.97 -0.50
C TYR A 214 -5.61 7.26 -0.98
N VAL A 215 -4.75 6.24 -1.04
CA VAL A 215 -3.36 6.40 -1.53
C VAL A 215 -3.22 6.18 -3.04
N GLY A 216 -4.28 5.69 -3.68
CA GLY A 216 -4.40 5.34 -5.11
C GLY A 216 -3.80 6.34 -6.09
N GLN A 217 -4.28 7.57 -6.02
CA GLN A 217 -3.90 8.62 -6.97
C GLN A 217 -2.46 9.08 -6.77
N VAL A 218 -2.01 9.18 -5.51
CA VAL A 218 -0.64 9.57 -5.15
C VAL A 218 0.34 8.55 -5.71
N MET A 219 0.07 7.27 -5.48
CA MET A 219 0.91 6.17 -5.97
C MET A 219 0.88 6.04 -7.49
N SER A 220 -0.28 6.18 -8.12
CA SER A 220 -0.38 6.12 -9.59
C SER A 220 0.45 7.20 -10.28
N ARG A 221 0.44 8.43 -9.74
CA ARG A 221 1.29 9.52 -10.26
C ARG A 221 2.77 9.20 -10.08
N TYR A 222 3.13 8.84 -8.85
CA TYR A 222 4.51 8.51 -8.47
C TYR A 222 5.11 7.41 -9.33
N LEU A 223 4.40 6.30 -9.49
CA LEU A 223 4.88 5.16 -10.28
C LEU A 223 4.89 5.46 -11.77
N GLY A 224 3.96 6.27 -12.29
CA GLY A 224 3.96 6.70 -13.68
C GLY A 224 5.18 7.56 -14.05
N GLU A 225 5.66 8.39 -13.12
CA GLU A 225 6.89 9.19 -13.29
C GLU A 225 8.15 8.32 -13.35
N LEU A 226 8.15 7.16 -12.67
CA LEU A 226 9.28 6.22 -12.64
C LEU A 226 9.27 5.21 -13.80
N GLU A 227 8.10 4.71 -14.19
CA GLU A 227 7.97 3.64 -15.20
C GLU A 227 8.46 4.08 -16.58
N GLY A 228 8.25 5.36 -16.95
CA GLY A 228 8.74 5.90 -18.21
C GLY A 228 10.27 5.81 -18.36
N PRO A 229 11.06 6.41 -17.43
CA PRO A 229 12.52 6.39 -17.50
C PRO A 229 13.18 5.06 -17.13
N LEU A 230 12.64 4.30 -16.17
CA LEU A 230 13.21 3.01 -15.72
C LEU A 230 12.75 1.84 -16.59
N GLY A 231 11.69 2.02 -17.38
CA GLY A 231 11.16 1.05 -18.32
C GLY A 231 10.34 -0.07 -17.66
N THR A 232 9.96 -1.05 -18.48
CA THR A 232 9.08 -2.17 -18.09
C THR A 232 9.72 -3.17 -17.13
N GLY A 233 11.01 -3.01 -16.81
CA GLY A 233 11.73 -3.82 -15.81
C GLY A 233 11.51 -3.36 -14.37
N LEU A 234 10.76 -2.27 -14.13
CA LEU A 234 10.47 -1.76 -12.80
C LEU A 234 9.46 -2.65 -12.06
N ARG A 235 9.93 -3.20 -10.94
CA ARG A 235 9.12 -3.92 -9.95
C ARG A 235 9.08 -3.15 -8.64
N ILE A 236 7.96 -3.23 -7.95
CA ILE A 236 7.70 -2.56 -6.69
C ILE A 236 7.63 -3.61 -5.59
N MET A 237 8.41 -3.41 -4.53
CA MET A 237 8.40 -4.27 -3.35
C MET A 237 7.01 -4.25 -2.71
N GLN A 238 6.54 -5.40 -2.26
CA GLN A 238 5.28 -5.55 -1.54
C GLN A 238 5.54 -5.71 -0.05
N SER A 239 4.54 -5.38 0.74
CA SER A 239 4.56 -5.61 2.19
C SER A 239 4.72 -7.09 2.56
N SER A 240 4.39 -8.03 1.68
CA SER A 240 4.61 -9.48 1.86
C SER A 240 6.04 -9.95 1.56
N GLY A 241 6.97 -9.05 1.18
CA GLY A 241 8.36 -9.39 0.85
C GLY A 241 8.62 -9.85 -0.59
N GLY A 242 7.56 -10.01 -1.39
CA GLY A 242 7.66 -10.19 -2.84
C GLY A 242 7.75 -8.87 -3.60
N SER A 243 7.74 -8.93 -4.93
CA SER A 243 7.67 -7.75 -5.79
C SER A 243 6.65 -7.90 -6.92
N ILE A 244 5.97 -6.83 -7.29
CA ILE A 244 4.96 -6.77 -8.36
C ILE A 244 5.29 -5.74 -9.42
N THR A 245 4.55 -5.75 -10.53
CA THR A 245 4.70 -4.72 -11.56
C THR A 245 4.28 -3.34 -11.05
N ALA A 246 4.88 -2.28 -11.61
CA ALA A 246 4.46 -0.90 -11.34
C ALA A 246 2.95 -0.70 -11.59
N ARG A 247 2.41 -1.30 -12.66
CA ARG A 247 0.98 -1.29 -12.94
C ARG A 247 0.13 -1.86 -11.78
N LEU A 248 0.45 -3.06 -11.29
CA LEU A 248 -0.32 -3.65 -10.21
C LEU A 248 -0.18 -2.86 -8.91
N ALA A 249 1.00 -2.27 -8.65
CA ALA A 249 1.21 -1.39 -7.51
C ALA A 249 0.41 -0.08 -7.61
N SER A 250 0.19 0.45 -8.81
CA SER A 250 -0.71 1.57 -9.05
C SER A 250 -2.18 1.20 -8.89
N GLU A 251 -2.58 -0.01 -9.28
CA GLU A 251 -3.95 -0.52 -9.14
C GLU A 251 -4.26 -0.96 -7.69
N GLN A 252 -3.26 -1.43 -6.94
CA GLN A 252 -3.39 -1.97 -5.58
C GLN A 252 -2.29 -1.47 -4.60
N PRO A 253 -2.13 -0.15 -4.42
CA PRO A 253 -1.06 0.41 -3.59
C PRO A 253 -1.16 0.07 -2.10
N VAL A 254 -2.31 -0.42 -1.62
CA VAL A 254 -2.41 -0.94 -0.25
C VAL A 254 -1.39 -2.06 0.03
N ARG A 255 -0.98 -2.80 -1.02
CA ARG A 255 0.04 -3.87 -0.93
C ARG A 255 1.47 -3.35 -0.80
N THR A 256 1.70 -2.05 -0.96
CA THR A 256 3.04 -1.44 -0.96
C THR A 256 3.26 -0.49 0.22
N ILE A 257 2.30 -0.38 1.14
CA ILE A 257 2.36 0.52 2.31
C ILE A 257 3.67 0.26 3.08
N LEU A 258 3.89 -0.95 3.59
CA LEU A 258 5.12 -1.30 4.32
C LEU A 258 6.20 -1.93 3.41
N SER A 259 6.34 -1.47 2.17
CA SER A 259 7.26 -2.08 1.20
C SER A 259 8.75 -1.91 1.54
N GLY A 260 9.15 -0.74 2.07
CA GLY A 260 10.54 -0.48 2.51
C GLY A 260 11.00 -1.44 3.61
N PRO A 261 10.34 -1.43 4.79
CA PRO A 261 10.69 -2.34 5.89
C PRO A 261 10.64 -3.82 5.50
N ALA A 262 9.68 -4.22 4.65
CA ALA A 262 9.60 -5.59 4.14
C ALA A 262 10.87 -6.00 3.37
N GLY A 263 11.40 -5.12 2.51
CA GLY A 263 12.66 -5.34 1.81
C GLY A 263 13.84 -5.51 2.78
N GLY A 264 13.88 -4.70 3.84
CA GLY A 264 14.87 -4.80 4.92
C GLY A 264 14.83 -6.17 5.62
N VAL A 265 13.63 -6.65 5.99
CA VAL A 265 13.45 -7.96 6.62
C VAL A 265 13.89 -9.10 5.70
N VAL A 266 13.49 -9.06 4.42
CA VAL A 266 13.88 -10.08 3.43
C VAL A 266 15.39 -10.12 3.25
N GLY A 267 16.04 -8.96 3.10
CA GLY A 267 17.49 -8.86 2.95
C GLY A 267 18.25 -9.33 4.19
N ALA A 268 17.79 -8.94 5.39
CA ALA A 268 18.37 -9.37 6.66
C ALA A 268 18.25 -10.88 6.87
N PHE A 269 17.06 -11.44 6.64
CA PHE A 269 16.81 -12.88 6.78
C PHE A 269 17.65 -13.70 5.79
N TYR A 270 17.69 -13.28 4.51
CA TYR A 270 18.56 -13.92 3.51
C TYR A 270 20.02 -13.94 3.97
N THR A 271 20.54 -12.79 4.43
CA THR A 271 21.93 -12.67 4.90
C THR A 271 22.19 -13.55 6.12
N ALA A 272 21.26 -13.58 7.08
CA ALA A 272 21.38 -14.38 8.29
C ALA A 272 21.39 -15.89 8.00
N MET A 273 20.53 -16.35 7.09
CA MET A 273 20.52 -17.74 6.63
C MET A 273 21.84 -18.15 5.99
N GLN A 274 22.46 -17.28 5.17
CA GLN A 274 23.80 -17.54 4.61
C GLN A 274 24.89 -17.59 5.68
N ALA A 275 24.73 -16.82 6.76
CA ALA A 275 25.64 -16.81 7.90
C ALA A 275 25.39 -17.95 8.90
N GLY A 276 24.36 -18.80 8.70
CA GLY A 276 24.01 -19.91 9.57
C GLY A 276 23.20 -19.52 10.82
N TYR A 277 22.55 -18.35 10.80
CA TYR A 277 21.68 -17.86 11.87
C TYR A 277 20.21 -17.86 11.40
N PRO A 278 19.48 -18.96 11.63
CA PRO A 278 18.08 -19.04 11.20
C PRO A 278 17.12 -18.22 12.07
N ASP A 279 17.47 -18.00 13.34
CA ASP A 279 16.64 -17.27 14.30
C ASP A 279 17.18 -15.85 14.49
N ILE A 280 16.47 -14.85 13.94
CA ILE A 280 16.87 -13.44 14.03
C ILE A 280 15.73 -12.53 14.49
N ILE A 281 16.13 -11.38 15.02
CA ILE A 281 15.27 -10.21 15.17
C ILE A 281 15.89 -9.12 14.30
N THR A 282 15.11 -8.55 13.39
CA THR A 282 15.53 -7.39 12.61
C THR A 282 15.26 -6.11 13.39
N VAL A 283 16.16 -5.14 13.29
CA VAL A 283 15.97 -3.80 13.87
C VAL A 283 16.45 -2.80 12.83
N ASP A 284 15.52 -2.07 12.23
CA ASP A 284 15.79 -0.98 11.30
C ASP A 284 15.35 0.34 11.92
N MET A 285 16.31 1.20 12.24
CA MET A 285 16.06 2.49 12.87
C MET A 285 16.31 3.60 11.86
N GLY A 286 15.23 4.27 11.46
CA GLY A 286 15.27 5.45 10.63
C GLY A 286 15.33 6.76 11.44
N GLY A 287 15.05 7.87 10.77
CA GLY A 287 14.98 9.19 11.42
C GLY A 287 13.75 9.39 12.29
N THR A 288 12.64 8.74 11.97
CA THR A 288 11.32 8.98 12.62
C THR A 288 10.79 7.77 13.37
N SER A 289 11.11 6.57 12.89
CA SER A 289 10.58 5.30 13.41
C SER A 289 11.66 4.23 13.48
N THR A 290 11.35 3.16 14.22
CA THR A 290 12.11 1.92 14.26
C THR A 290 11.18 0.76 13.92
N ASP A 291 11.57 -0.05 12.95
CA ASP A 291 10.84 -1.23 12.48
C ASP A 291 11.52 -2.51 12.97
N VAL A 292 10.74 -3.42 13.56
CA VAL A 292 11.23 -4.65 14.18
C VAL A 292 10.42 -5.85 13.67
N SER A 293 11.10 -6.94 13.32
CA SER A 293 10.44 -8.20 12.94
C SER A 293 11.17 -9.40 13.54
N LEU A 294 10.40 -10.41 13.97
CA LEU A 294 10.93 -11.67 14.51
C LEU A 294 10.86 -12.74 13.42
N CYS A 295 12.01 -13.30 13.05
CA CYS A 295 12.12 -14.38 12.07
C CYS A 295 12.72 -15.64 12.72
N PRO A 296 11.92 -16.54 13.32
CA PRO A 296 12.39 -17.75 13.97
C PRO A 296 12.49 -18.90 12.95
N GLY A 297 13.52 -18.87 12.11
CA GLY A 297 13.71 -19.84 11.02
C GLY A 297 12.89 -19.57 9.76
N GLU A 298 11.94 -18.64 9.82
CA GLU A 298 11.10 -18.18 8.70
C GLU A 298 10.68 -16.72 8.89
N ILE A 299 10.37 -16.05 7.78
CA ILE A 299 9.73 -14.73 7.81
C ILE A 299 8.24 -14.93 8.10
N LYS A 300 7.74 -14.30 9.17
CA LYS A 300 6.33 -14.37 9.52
C LYS A 300 5.50 -13.41 8.70
N GLU A 301 4.30 -13.86 8.32
CA GLU A 301 3.29 -13.04 7.66
C GLU A 301 2.03 -12.91 8.53
N THR A 302 1.31 -11.80 8.33
CA THR A 302 0.02 -11.50 8.96
C THR A 302 -0.93 -10.89 7.93
N THR A 303 -2.23 -11.14 8.11
CA THR A 303 -3.32 -10.47 7.39
C THR A 303 -4.14 -9.56 8.31
N SER A 304 -3.67 -9.37 9.54
CA SER A 304 -4.39 -8.59 10.56
C SER A 304 -3.52 -7.42 11.03
N SER A 305 -3.16 -6.54 10.09
CA SER A 305 -2.32 -5.38 10.40
C SER A 305 -3.12 -4.09 10.56
N HIS A 306 -2.54 -3.14 11.28
CA HIS A 306 -3.07 -1.80 11.46
C HIS A 306 -1.98 -0.79 11.11
N VAL A 307 -2.26 0.11 10.17
CA VAL A 307 -1.35 1.21 9.81
C VAL A 307 -2.10 2.52 9.95
N GLY A 308 -1.56 3.45 10.74
CA GLY A 308 -2.22 4.74 11.02
C GLY A 308 -3.57 4.60 11.73
N GLY A 309 -3.81 3.50 12.44
CA GLY A 309 -5.10 3.19 13.07
C GLY A 309 -6.14 2.53 12.15
N TYR A 310 -5.81 2.28 10.88
CA TYR A 310 -6.69 1.63 9.92
C TYR A 310 -6.35 0.15 9.74
N PRO A 311 -7.32 -0.78 9.87
CA PRO A 311 -7.07 -2.19 9.62
C PRO A 311 -6.84 -2.44 8.12
N ILE A 312 -5.83 -3.24 7.82
CA ILE A 312 -5.43 -3.64 6.48
C ILE A 312 -5.37 -5.16 6.43
N GLY A 313 -6.15 -5.73 5.50
CA GLY A 313 -6.35 -7.17 5.37
C GLY A 313 -5.45 -7.88 4.35
N VAL A 314 -4.63 -7.16 3.58
CA VAL A 314 -3.72 -7.81 2.62
C VAL A 314 -2.57 -8.51 3.36
N PRO A 315 -2.01 -9.64 2.84
CA PRO A 315 -0.86 -10.29 3.44
C PRO A 315 0.36 -9.37 3.50
N MET A 316 1.02 -9.36 4.66
CA MET A 316 2.21 -8.56 4.92
C MET A 316 3.17 -9.29 5.85
N ILE A 317 4.46 -8.98 5.78
CA ILE A 317 5.43 -9.39 6.80
C ILE A 317 5.01 -8.81 8.15
N ASP A 318 5.13 -9.61 9.20
CA ASP A 318 4.83 -9.21 10.57
C ASP A 318 5.93 -8.25 11.08
N ILE A 319 5.68 -6.96 10.91
CA ILE A 319 6.58 -5.87 11.29
C ILE A 319 5.88 -4.99 12.32
N HIS A 320 6.58 -4.73 13.41
CA HIS A 320 6.16 -3.79 14.44
C HIS A 320 6.95 -2.48 14.30
N THR A 321 6.23 -1.39 14.09
CA THR A 321 6.81 -0.05 14.03
C THR A 321 6.65 0.65 15.38
N VAL A 322 7.74 1.21 15.88
CA VAL A 322 7.76 2.10 17.05
C VAL A 322 8.07 3.51 16.56
N GLY A 323 7.29 4.50 17.00
CA GLY A 323 7.47 5.93 16.66
C GLY A 323 8.66 6.59 17.35
N ALA A 324 9.80 5.90 17.41
CA ALA A 324 11.04 6.42 17.95
C ALA A 324 12.16 6.15 16.94
N GLY A 325 12.90 7.19 16.56
CA GLY A 325 14.00 7.11 15.60
C GLY A 325 15.13 8.07 15.97
N GLY A 326 16.12 8.20 15.10
CA GLY A 326 17.29 9.04 15.35
C GLY A 326 17.00 10.55 15.47
N GLY A 327 15.86 11.00 14.96
CA GLY A 327 15.40 12.40 15.01
C GLY A 327 14.35 12.69 16.10
N SER A 328 14.00 11.71 16.94
CA SER A 328 13.05 11.93 18.04
C SER A 328 13.56 12.98 19.03
N ILE A 329 12.68 13.88 19.46
CA ILE A 329 13.05 15.03 20.28
C ILE A 329 12.95 14.67 21.76
N ALA A 330 14.10 14.56 22.41
CA ALA A 330 14.15 14.39 23.86
C ALA A 330 13.64 15.67 24.57
N ARG A 331 12.71 15.51 25.51
CA ARG A 331 12.19 16.60 26.36
C ARG A 331 11.99 16.14 27.80
N MET A 332 11.93 17.09 28.72
CA MET A 332 11.43 16.84 30.06
C MET A 332 9.91 16.94 30.05
N ASP A 333 9.21 15.98 30.65
CA ASP A 333 7.77 16.09 30.87
C ASP A 333 7.42 16.96 32.10
N THR A 334 6.13 17.15 32.36
CA THR A 334 5.65 17.95 33.49
C THR A 334 5.96 17.31 34.85
N GLY A 335 6.24 16.00 34.90
CA GLY A 335 6.65 15.26 36.09
C GLY A 335 8.16 15.23 36.33
N GLY A 336 8.97 15.79 35.42
CA GLY A 336 10.43 15.79 35.50
C GLY A 336 11.09 14.50 35.01
N ALA A 337 10.39 13.66 34.25
CA ALA A 337 10.97 12.53 33.54
C ALA A 337 11.52 12.97 32.17
N LEU A 338 12.64 12.37 31.76
CA LEU A 338 13.15 12.49 30.39
C LEU A 338 12.35 11.56 29.48
N VAL A 339 11.72 12.11 28.45
CA VAL A 339 10.96 11.37 27.43
C VAL A 339 11.52 11.68 26.04
N VAL A 340 11.38 10.73 25.11
CA VAL A 340 11.85 10.79 23.72
C VAL A 340 10.68 10.50 22.78
#